data_AF-A0A395TAJ2-F1
#
_entry.id   AF-A0A395TAJ2-F1
#
_cell.length_a   1.000
_cell.length_b   1.000
_cell.length_c   1.000
_cell.angle_alpha   90.00
_cell.angle_beta   90.00
_cell.angle_gamma   90.00
#
_symmetry.space_group_name_H-M   'P 1'
#
loop_
_entity.id
_entity.type
_entity.pdbx_description
1 polymer ?
#
loop_
_entity_poly.entity_id
_entity_poly.type
_entity_poly.pdbx_seq_one_letter_code
_entity_poly.pdbx_strand_id
1 'polypeptide(L)'
;MNKNVALIVSQISDIRFTATERDVLIRFLVFSSRLAAWILSQNRASASAVQRWQLLMRQLSLTAKLLRIGKFTQQFRSAAHNLTGKHQDYFLGYITVIRQLLTAAYMTCDNATVLNSIGFVPWKGAKTLERRAFRIWFAAGVCGIVAQLYCFYQLRALTATDQDDRQSLL
;
A
#
# COMPACT_ATOMS: atom_id res chain seq x y z
N MET A 1 -13.37 27.94 24.30
CA MET A 1 -12.62 27.28 23.21
C MET A 1 -13.27 25.92 22.97
N ASN A 2 -13.88 25.70 21.80
CA ASN A 2 -14.71 24.51 21.54
C ASN A 2 -13.85 23.24 21.66
N LYS A 3 -14.33 22.24 22.43
CA LYS A 3 -13.63 20.96 22.64
C LYS A 3 -13.25 20.28 21.31
N ASN A 4 -14.07 20.44 20.27
CA ASN A 4 -13.81 19.94 18.92
C ASN A 4 -12.61 20.64 18.25
N VAL A 5 -12.44 21.95 18.45
CA VAL A 5 -11.32 22.71 17.90
C VAL A 5 -10.02 22.33 18.61
N ALA A 6 -10.07 22.13 19.93
CA ALA A 6 -8.92 21.64 20.69
C ALA A 6 -8.52 20.21 20.28
N LEU A 7 -9.48 19.33 19.95
CA LEU A 7 -9.24 17.98 19.45
C LEU A 7 -8.63 17.97 18.04
N ILE A 8 -9.13 18.83 17.15
CA ILE A 8 -8.57 18.99 15.81
C ILE A 8 -7.15 19.56 15.90
N VAL A 9 -6.93 20.58 16.71
CA VAL A 9 -5.60 21.16 16.93
C VAL A 9 -4.67 20.15 17.60
N SER A 10 -5.14 19.31 18.53
CA SER A 10 -4.30 18.27 19.13
C SER A 10 -3.96 17.15 18.15
N GLN A 11 -4.91 16.71 17.31
CA GLN A 11 -4.69 15.77 16.22
C GLN A 11 -3.69 16.31 15.18
N ILE A 12 -3.74 17.61 14.89
CA ILE A 12 -2.79 18.28 13.99
C ILE A 12 -1.43 18.47 14.66
N SER A 13 -1.38 18.78 15.96
CA SER A 13 -0.11 18.94 16.69
C SER A 13 0.59 17.61 16.98
N ASP A 14 -0.16 16.51 17.01
CA ASP A 14 0.35 15.14 17.17
C ASP A 14 0.43 14.44 15.80
N ILE A 15 0.65 15.19 14.72
CA ILE A 15 1.18 14.65 13.46
C ILE A 15 2.64 14.25 13.73
N ARG A 16 2.80 13.15 14.47
CA ARG A 16 3.96 12.31 14.33
C ARG A 16 3.91 11.89 12.88
N PHE A 17 4.84 12.40 12.06
CA PHE A 17 5.04 11.93 10.69
C PHE A 17 5.22 10.42 10.72
N THR A 18 4.09 9.73 10.70
CA THR A 18 4.07 8.29 10.91
C THR A 18 4.70 7.74 9.64
N ALA A 19 5.46 6.65 9.75
CA ALA A 19 6.17 6.09 8.60
C ALA A 19 5.26 5.82 7.38
N THR A 20 3.94 5.77 7.60
CA THR A 20 2.86 5.72 6.59
C THR A 20 2.65 7.06 5.87
N GLU A 21 2.46 8.16 6.58
CA GLU A 21 2.17 9.49 5.99
C GLU A 21 3.35 9.99 5.16
N ARG A 22 4.57 9.72 5.63
CA ARG A 22 5.80 10.02 4.88
C ARG A 22 5.89 9.26 3.55
N ASP A 23 5.44 8.01 3.50
CA ASP A 23 5.40 7.21 2.27
C ASP A 23 4.38 7.79 1.27
N VAL A 24 3.24 8.29 1.76
CA VAL A 24 2.23 8.97 0.92
C VAL A 24 2.81 10.25 0.30
N LEU A 25 3.48 11.09 1.08
CA LEU A 25 4.10 12.32 0.59
C LEU A 25 5.19 12.05 -0.45
N ILE A 26 6.07 11.07 -0.21
CA ILE A 26 7.11 10.72 -1.18
C ILE A 26 6.48 10.21 -2.47
N ARG A 27 5.45 9.36 -2.40
CA ARG A 27 4.74 8.89 -3.60
C ARG A 27 4.08 10.04 -4.35
N PHE A 28 3.46 10.98 -3.65
CA PHE A 28 2.91 12.18 -4.27
C PHE A 28 3.99 12.96 -5.05
N LEU A 29 5.16 13.19 -4.44
CA LEU A 29 6.28 13.85 -5.13
C LEU A 29 6.79 13.06 -6.35
N VAL A 30 6.86 11.73 -6.27
CA VAL A 30 7.21 10.86 -7.40
C VAL A 30 6.21 11.03 -8.55
N PHE A 31 4.90 11.02 -8.26
CA PHE A 31 3.86 11.20 -9.28
C PHE A 31 3.85 12.61 -9.86
N SER A 32 4.05 13.64 -9.03
CA SER A 32 4.19 15.03 -9.48
C SER A 32 5.38 15.22 -10.40
N SER A 33 6.53 14.59 -10.09
CA SER A 33 7.71 14.61 -10.96
C SER A 33 7.46 13.91 -12.31
N ARG A 34 6.76 12.76 -12.29
CA ARG A 34 6.36 12.05 -13.51
C ARG A 34 5.41 12.89 -14.37
N LEU A 35 4.45 13.56 -13.74
CA LEU A 35 3.52 14.46 -14.41
C LEU A 35 4.27 15.64 -15.05
N ALA A 36 5.18 16.28 -14.31
CA ALA A 36 6.01 17.38 -14.84
C ALA A 36 6.83 16.93 -16.05
N ALA A 37 7.50 15.77 -15.97
CA ALA A 37 8.26 15.21 -17.08
C ALA A 37 7.39 14.96 -18.33
N TRP A 38 6.15 14.49 -18.15
CA TRP A 38 5.20 14.26 -19.24
C TRP A 38 4.73 15.57 -19.88
N ILE A 39 4.35 16.58 -19.07
CA ILE A 39 3.94 17.91 -19.59
C ILE A 39 5.09 18.54 -20.39
N LEU A 40 6.32 18.51 -19.86
CA LEU A 40 7.50 19.02 -20.56
C LEU A 40 7.80 18.27 -21.86
N SER A 41 7.53 16.96 -21.90
CA SER A 41 7.71 16.16 -23.11
C SER A 41 6.71 16.52 -24.21
N GLN A 42 5.51 16.99 -23.87
CA GLN A 42 4.53 17.45 -24.85
C GLN A 42 4.87 18.83 -25.41
N ASN A 43 5.39 19.72 -24.57
CA ASN A 43 5.69 21.11 -24.96
C ASN A 43 7.00 21.26 -25.77
N ARG A 44 7.55 20.17 -26.33
CA ARG A 44 8.87 20.11 -27.02
C ARG A 44 9.99 20.80 -26.23
N ALA A 45 9.96 20.70 -24.90
CA ALA A 45 10.98 21.30 -24.05
C ALA A 45 12.34 20.60 -24.23
N SER A 46 13.42 21.28 -23.84
CA SER A 46 14.79 20.74 -23.92
C SER A 46 14.88 19.37 -23.23
N ALA A 47 15.52 18.40 -23.89
CA ALA A 47 15.71 17.04 -23.37
C ALA A 47 16.39 17.03 -21.99
N SER A 48 17.23 18.04 -21.69
CA SER A 48 17.88 18.20 -20.39
C SER A 48 16.89 18.48 -19.26
N ALA A 49 15.82 19.24 -19.52
CA ALA A 49 14.78 19.53 -18.53
C ALA A 49 13.98 18.28 -18.17
N VAL A 50 13.60 17.48 -19.17
CA VAL A 50 12.90 16.20 -18.97
C VAL A 50 13.77 15.22 -18.16
N GLN A 51 15.07 15.13 -18.48
CA GLN A 51 16.01 14.26 -17.77
C GLN A 51 16.15 14.63 -16.28
N ARG A 52 16.15 15.93 -15.94
CA ARG A 52 16.22 16.37 -14.53
C ARG A 52 15.03 15.87 -13.71
N TRP A 53 13.81 15.98 -14.24
CA TRP A 53 12.61 15.46 -13.58
C TRP A 53 12.61 13.94 -13.49
N GLN A 54 13.06 13.25 -14.54
CA GLN A 54 13.22 11.79 -14.49
C GLN A 54 14.25 11.35 -13.45
N LEU A 55 15.36 12.08 -13.29
CA LEU A 55 16.35 11.81 -12.25
C LEU A 55 15.74 12.03 -10.86
N LEU A 56 15.03 13.14 -10.65
CA LEU A 56 14.32 13.41 -9.38
C LEU A 56 13.33 12.29 -9.04
N MET A 57 12.53 11.85 -10.02
CA MET A 57 11.61 10.72 -9.86
C MET A 57 12.35 9.44 -9.42
N ARG A 58 13.48 9.12 -10.06
CA ARG A 58 14.28 7.93 -9.72
C ARG A 58 14.81 8.00 -8.30
N GLN A 59 15.40 9.14 -7.91
CA GLN A 59 15.95 9.30 -6.57
C GLN A 59 14.86 9.21 -5.49
N LEU A 60 13.72 9.90 -5.68
CA LEU A 60 12.60 9.81 -4.74
C LEU A 60 12.02 8.39 -4.65
N SER A 61 11.97 7.65 -5.76
CA SER A 61 11.52 6.26 -5.77
C SER A 61 12.47 5.34 -5.00
N LEU A 62 13.79 5.56 -5.11
CA LEU A 62 14.80 4.86 -4.31
C LEU A 62 14.66 5.20 -2.82
N THR A 63 14.49 6.48 -2.47
CA THR A 63 14.24 6.90 -1.10
C THR A 63 12.99 6.25 -0.53
N ALA A 64 11.90 6.16 -1.29
CA ALA A 64 10.68 5.46 -0.88
C ALA A 64 10.92 3.97 -0.61
N LYS A 65 11.72 3.31 -1.46
CA LYS A 65 12.09 1.90 -1.31
C LYS A 65 12.92 1.68 -0.04
N LEU A 66 13.91 2.53 0.21
CA LEU A 66 14.72 2.54 1.43
C LEU A 66 13.87 2.71 2.68
N LEU A 67 12.92 3.64 2.64
CA LEU A 67 12.03 3.93 3.76
C LEU A 67 11.08 2.79 4.12
N ARG A 68 10.84 1.87 3.17
CA ARG A 68 9.97 0.72 3.34
C ARG A 68 10.71 -0.49 3.95
N ILE A 69 12.04 -0.45 3.98
CA ILE A 69 12.85 -1.48 4.65
C ILE A 69 12.39 -1.59 6.11
N GLY A 70 12.14 -2.81 6.56
CA GLY A 70 11.65 -3.07 7.92
C GLY A 70 10.12 -3.09 8.07
N LYS A 71 9.32 -2.59 7.11
CA LYS A 71 7.85 -2.71 7.18
C LYS A 71 7.33 -4.16 7.02
N PHE A 72 8.19 -5.09 6.60
CA PHE A 72 7.84 -6.51 6.45
C PHE A 72 7.47 -7.16 7.79
N THR A 73 8.15 -6.79 8.88
CA THR A 73 7.91 -7.36 10.22
C THR A 73 6.51 -7.06 10.72
N GLN A 74 5.99 -5.88 10.39
CA GLN A 74 4.63 -5.48 10.71
C GLN A 74 3.60 -6.36 9.99
N GLN A 75 3.85 -6.74 8.74
CA GLN A 75 2.93 -7.61 7.98
C GLN A 75 2.93 -9.05 8.53
N PHE A 76 4.09 -9.56 8.95
CA PHE A 76 4.16 -10.85 9.64
C PHE A 76 3.44 -10.82 10.99
N ARG A 77 3.62 -9.76 11.78
CA ARG A 77 2.92 -9.59 13.07
C ARG A 77 1.41 -9.48 12.87
N SER A 78 0.95 -8.72 11.88
CA SER A 78 -0.46 -8.63 11.55
C SER A 78 -1.01 -9.99 11.09
N ALA A 79 -0.26 -10.76 10.28
CA ALA A 79 -0.69 -12.09 9.84
C ALA A 79 -0.82 -13.04 11.04
N ALA A 80 0.13 -13.03 11.96
CA ALA A 80 0.08 -13.81 13.19
C ALA A 80 -1.09 -13.39 14.10
N HIS A 81 -1.34 -12.08 14.25
CA HIS A 81 -2.48 -11.59 15.01
C HIS A 81 -3.81 -12.00 14.40
N ASN A 82 -3.93 -11.94 13.07
CA ASN A 82 -5.12 -12.40 12.37
C ASN A 82 -5.28 -13.92 12.49
N LEU A 83 -4.21 -14.71 12.50
CA LEU A 83 -4.31 -16.16 12.74
C LEU A 83 -4.86 -16.51 14.14
N THR A 84 -4.49 -15.75 15.16
CA THR A 84 -4.92 -15.99 16.56
C THR A 84 -6.28 -15.37 16.90
N GLY A 85 -6.78 -14.45 16.07
CA GLY A 85 -8.07 -13.79 16.27
C GLY A 85 -9.26 -14.75 16.08
N LYS A 86 -10.30 -14.63 16.91
CA LYS A 86 -11.59 -15.27 16.66
C LYS A 86 -12.26 -14.57 15.48
N HIS A 87 -12.33 -15.24 14.33
CA HIS A 87 -13.06 -14.73 13.17
C HIS A 87 -14.52 -15.13 13.27
N GLN A 88 -15.42 -14.16 13.10
CA GLN A 88 -16.85 -14.42 12.93
C GLN A 88 -17.11 -15.21 11.63
N ASP A 89 -16.33 -14.93 10.58
CA ASP A 89 -16.31 -15.65 9.31
C ASP A 89 -14.94 -16.28 9.03
N TYR A 90 -14.87 -17.60 9.07
CA TYR A 90 -13.64 -18.35 8.79
C TYR A 90 -13.08 -18.06 7.40
N PHE A 91 -13.94 -17.94 6.37
CA PHE A 91 -13.51 -17.65 5.00
C PHE A 91 -12.81 -16.28 4.88
N LEU A 92 -13.40 -15.23 5.48
CA LEU A 92 -12.82 -13.89 5.48
C LEU A 92 -11.52 -13.84 6.31
N GLY A 93 -11.45 -14.60 7.40
CA GLY A 93 -10.23 -14.78 8.20
C GLY A 93 -9.09 -15.37 7.38
N TYR A 94 -9.30 -16.52 6.74
CA TYR A 94 -8.28 -17.21 5.95
C TYR A 94 -7.78 -16.36 4.77
N ILE A 95 -8.69 -15.72 4.01
CA ILE A 95 -8.28 -14.90 2.86
C ILE A 95 -7.48 -13.66 3.31
N THR A 96 -7.82 -13.11 4.48
CA THR A 96 -7.12 -11.97 5.08
C THR A 96 -5.71 -12.36 5.54
N VAL A 97 -5.56 -13.54 6.14
CA VAL A 97 -4.25 -14.10 6.51
C VAL A 97 -3.40 -14.36 5.27
N ILE A 98 -3.94 -15.04 4.26
CA ILE A 98 -3.24 -15.35 3.00
C ILE A 98 -2.77 -14.05 2.34
N ARG A 99 -3.62 -13.02 2.27
CA ARG A 99 -3.26 -11.71 1.72
C ARG A 99 -2.09 -11.08 2.48
N GLN A 100 -2.09 -11.14 3.81
CA GLN A 100 -1.02 -10.57 4.63
C GLN A 100 0.30 -11.35 4.47
N LEU A 101 0.24 -12.68 4.37
CA LEU A 101 1.41 -13.52 4.08
C LEU A 101 1.99 -13.24 2.69
N LEU A 102 1.15 -13.15 1.66
CA LEU A 102 1.59 -12.79 0.30
C LEU A 102 2.20 -11.37 0.28
N THR A 103 1.61 -10.43 1.00
CA THR A 103 2.14 -9.06 1.13
C THR A 103 3.49 -9.06 1.84
N ALA A 104 3.66 -9.86 2.90
CA ALA A 104 4.92 -10.01 3.61
C ALA A 104 6.00 -10.66 2.73
N ALA A 105 5.67 -11.74 2.01
CA ALA A 105 6.57 -12.40 1.08
C ALA A 105 7.03 -11.47 -0.05
N TYR A 106 6.11 -10.67 -0.59
CA TYR A 106 6.43 -9.62 -1.56
C TYR A 106 7.42 -8.61 -0.97
N MET A 107 7.14 -8.08 0.24
CA MET A 107 8.04 -7.10 0.88
C MET A 107 9.42 -7.68 1.20
N THR A 108 9.53 -8.95 1.55
CA THR A 108 10.82 -9.63 1.75
C THR A 108 11.61 -9.69 0.44
N CYS A 109 10.96 -10.07 -0.67
CA CYS A 109 11.61 -10.09 -1.98
C CYS A 109 12.02 -8.68 -2.44
N ASP A 110 11.17 -7.67 -2.22
CA ASP A 110 11.47 -6.27 -2.54
C ASP A 110 12.67 -5.76 -1.73
N ASN A 111 12.71 -6.04 -0.42
CA ASN A 111 13.82 -5.68 0.45
C ASN A 111 15.14 -6.37 0.06
N ALA A 112 15.09 -7.64 -0.37
CA ALA A 112 16.29 -8.35 -0.84
C ALA A 112 16.91 -7.69 -2.09
N THR A 113 16.10 -7.03 -2.93
CA THR A 113 16.58 -6.34 -4.14
C THR A 113 17.08 -4.92 -3.89
N VAL A 114 16.92 -4.38 -2.68
CA VAL A 114 17.35 -3.02 -2.30
C VAL A 114 18.84 -2.80 -2.52
N LEU A 115 19.69 -3.76 -2.11
CA LEU A 115 21.14 -3.64 -2.26
C LEU A 115 21.56 -3.51 -3.73
N ASN A 116 20.82 -4.19 -4.62
CA ASN A 116 21.00 -4.03 -6.07
C ASN A 116 20.44 -2.69 -6.56
N SER A 117 19.29 -2.24 -6.06
CA SER A 117 18.69 -0.95 -6.45
C SER A 117 19.54 0.27 -6.06
N ILE A 118 20.32 0.19 -4.97
CA ILE A 118 21.27 1.22 -4.54
C ILE A 118 22.57 1.17 -5.37
N GLY A 119 22.84 0.07 -6.07
CA GLY A 119 24.07 -0.14 -6.83
C GLY A 119 25.26 -0.59 -5.98
N PHE A 120 25.05 -0.98 -4.71
CA PHE A 120 26.11 -1.45 -3.83
C PHE A 120 26.58 -2.86 -4.20
N VAL A 121 25.65 -3.76 -4.53
CA VAL A 121 25.96 -5.12 -5.01
C VAL A 121 25.19 -5.40 -6.30
N PRO A 122 25.84 -5.41 -7.47
CA PRO A 122 25.18 -5.72 -8.73
C PRO A 122 24.79 -7.20 -8.77
N TRP A 123 23.49 -7.48 -8.77
CA TRP A 123 22.95 -8.83 -8.81
C TRP A 123 22.20 -9.09 -10.12
N LYS A 124 22.75 -9.97 -10.96
CA LYS A 124 22.15 -10.35 -12.25
C LYS A 124 20.73 -10.94 -12.11
N GLY A 125 20.40 -11.54 -10.96
CA GLY A 125 19.09 -12.13 -10.67
C GLY A 125 18.03 -11.16 -10.14
N ALA A 126 18.39 -9.92 -9.81
CA ALA A 126 17.48 -8.98 -9.16
C ALA A 126 16.21 -8.71 -9.98
N LYS A 127 16.33 -8.51 -11.30
CA LYS A 127 15.17 -8.28 -12.18
C LYS A 127 14.20 -9.47 -12.21
N THR A 128 14.72 -10.69 -12.14
CA THR A 128 13.89 -11.91 -12.11
C THR A 128 13.16 -12.02 -10.77
N LEU A 129 13.83 -11.69 -9.67
CA LEU A 129 13.22 -11.67 -8.34
C LEU A 129 12.15 -10.59 -8.24
N GLU A 130 12.40 -9.38 -8.74
CA GLU A 130 11.39 -8.30 -8.81
C GLU A 130 10.15 -8.75 -9.59
N ARG A 131 10.34 -9.40 -10.76
CA ARG A 131 9.20 -9.91 -11.55
C ARG A 131 8.40 -10.97 -10.80
N ARG A 132 9.05 -11.86 -10.04
CA ARG A 132 8.36 -12.83 -9.18
C ARG A 132 7.63 -12.15 -8.03
N ALA A 133 8.26 -11.16 -7.40
CA ALA A 133 7.66 -10.35 -6.35
C ALA A 133 6.38 -9.67 -6.85
N PHE A 134 6.39 -9.07 -8.05
CA PHE A 134 5.19 -8.47 -8.64
C PHE A 134 4.06 -9.48 -8.88
N ARG A 135 4.36 -10.74 -9.23
CA ARG A 135 3.34 -11.79 -9.34
C ARG A 135 2.73 -12.13 -7.98
N ILE A 136 3.53 -12.20 -6.93
CA ILE A 136 3.05 -12.42 -5.55
C ILE A 136 2.19 -11.25 -5.08
N TRP A 137 2.61 -10.02 -5.37
CA TRP A 137 1.83 -8.82 -5.06
C TRP A 137 0.49 -8.80 -5.80
N PHE A 138 0.47 -9.21 -7.07
CA PHE A 138 -0.77 -9.35 -7.82
C PHE A 138 -1.71 -10.39 -7.19
N ALA A 139 -1.19 -11.56 -6.77
CA ALA A 139 -1.97 -12.56 -6.06
C ALA A 139 -2.56 -12.01 -4.74
N ALA A 140 -1.78 -11.24 -3.97
CA ALA A 140 -2.29 -10.55 -2.79
C ALA A 140 -3.42 -9.56 -3.12
N GLY A 141 -3.28 -8.85 -4.24
CA GLY A 141 -4.32 -7.96 -4.77
C GLY A 141 -5.61 -8.69 -5.10
N VAL A 142 -5.53 -9.83 -5.79
CA VAL A 142 -6.69 -10.68 -6.11
C VAL A 142 -7.38 -11.16 -4.82
N CYS A 143 -6.63 -11.64 -3.82
CA CYS A 143 -7.20 -12.00 -2.52
C CYS A 143 -7.92 -10.81 -1.85
N GLY A 144 -7.35 -9.61 -1.96
CA GLY A 144 -7.97 -8.38 -1.47
C GLY A 144 -9.30 -8.05 -2.15
N ILE A 145 -9.37 -8.21 -3.47
CA ILE A 145 -10.60 -7.98 -4.25
C ILE A 145 -11.67 -9.00 -3.86
N VAL A 146 -11.32 -10.29 -3.76
CA VAL A 146 -12.26 -11.35 -3.35
C VAL A 146 -12.78 -11.09 -1.93
N ALA A 147 -11.93 -10.68 -1.00
CA ALA A 147 -12.33 -10.34 0.36
C ALA A 147 -13.32 -9.16 0.40
N GLN A 148 -13.06 -8.11 -0.38
CA GLN A 148 -13.95 -6.94 -0.47
C GLN A 148 -15.29 -7.28 -1.12
N LEU A 149 -15.29 -8.07 -2.20
CA LEU A 149 -16.51 -8.56 -2.83
C LEU A 149 -17.34 -9.36 -1.83
N TYR A 150 -16.73 -10.32 -1.14
CA TYR A 150 -17.41 -11.15 -0.15
C TYR A 150 -18.03 -10.32 0.99
N CYS A 151 -17.27 -9.37 1.53
CA CYS A 151 -17.78 -8.43 2.54
C CYS A 151 -18.97 -7.61 2.00
N PHE A 152 -18.87 -7.11 0.78
CA PHE A 152 -19.96 -6.36 0.14
C PHE A 152 -21.22 -7.21 -0.05
N TYR A 153 -21.08 -8.48 -0.45
CA TYR A 153 -22.22 -9.40 -0.56
C TYR A 153 -22.90 -9.64 0.79
N GLN A 154 -22.13 -9.85 1.85
CA GLN A 154 -22.67 -10.04 3.20
C GLN A 154 -23.42 -8.80 3.69
N LEU A 155 -22.85 -7.60 3.51
CA LEU A 155 -23.49 -6.34 3.90
C LEU A 155 -24.82 -6.13 3.17
N ARG A 156 -24.88 -6.50 1.89
CA ARG A 156 -26.13 -6.46 1.11
C ARG A 156 -27.17 -7.45 1.61
N ALA A 157 -26.76 -8.68 1.95
CA ALA A 157 -27.67 -9.68 2.49
C ALA A 157 -28.26 -9.24 3.84
N LEU A 158 -27.42 -8.71 4.74
CA LEU A 158 -27.86 -8.20 6.04
C LEU A 158 -28.84 -7.02 5.90
N THR A 159 -28.59 -6.11 4.96
CA THR A 159 -29.47 -4.96 4.72
C THR A 159 -30.82 -5.39 4.14
N ALA A 160 -30.84 -6.42 3.29
CA ALA A 160 -32.08 -6.98 2.75
C ALA A 160 -32.96 -7.61 3.85
N THR A 161 -32.35 -8.35 4.78
CA THR A 161 -33.06 -8.92 5.94
C THR A 161 -33.60 -7.84 6.88
N ASP A 162 -32.80 -6.81 7.21
CA ASP A 162 -33.25 -5.69 8.07
C ASP A 162 -34.41 -4.89 7.42
N GLN A 163 -34.46 -4.81 6.09
CA GLN A 163 -35.58 -4.18 5.38
C GLN A 163 -36.87 -5.00 5.46
N ASP A 164 -36.78 -6.33 5.35
CA ASP A 164 -37.93 -7.24 5.43
C ASP A 164 -38.51 -7.27 6.87
N ASP A 165 -37.63 -7.35 7.87
CA ASP A 165 -38.00 -7.27 9.28
C ASP A 165 -38.75 -5.95 9.60
N ARG A 166 -38.28 -4.81 9.08
CA ARG A 166 -38.96 -3.51 9.26
C ARG A 166 -40.32 -3.44 8.58
N GLN A 167 -40.51 -4.11 7.45
CA GLN A 167 -41.81 -4.17 6.76
C GLN A 167 -42.81 -5.04 7.50
N SER A 168 -42.36 -6.09 8.18
CA SER A 168 -43.23 -6.97 8.99
C SER A 168 -43.77 -6.30 10.28
N LEU A 169 -43.13 -5.21 10.72
CA LEU A 169 -43.50 -4.46 11.92
C LEU A 169 -44.46 -3.27 11.65
N LEU A 170 -44.79 -3.01 10.38
CA LEU A 170 -45.71 -1.97 9.92
C LEU A 170 -47.04 -2.58 9.46
#